data_AF-A0A497PVJ2-F1
#
_entry.id   AF-A0A497PVJ2-F1
#
_cell.length_a   1.000
_cell.length_b   1.000
_cell.length_c   1.000
_cell.angle_alpha   90.00
_cell.angle_beta   90.00
_cell.angle_gamma   90.00
#
_symmetry.space_group_name_H-M   'P 1'
#
loop_
_entity.id
_entity.type
_entity.pdbx_description
1 polymer ?
#
loop_
_entity_poly.entity_id
_entity_poly.type
_entity_poly.pdbx_seq_one_letter_code
_entity_poly.pdbx_strand_id
1 'polypeptide(L)'
;MGLALTSMEIILQYASTVTLFTLVVILLWRRHTERDRRNAIQRFPLIVPAILFIVTSLLVFSYVPLPITRYHGPNQVSEGGQEDFSMTFTVYDLQSIYTDETILRASASLSEGEYVNVVCRFYANDTLITTQVLDLNATSEPSNVEEQRTLDLDPGTYNVVVNWTLYVDDEPVEYGYLAVLLSQTTQPSFAQELVEWSTYQFMMNILFFVLLIGGLCIGTSAPRYRTTRKVENEFRTYEQ
;
A
#
# COMPACT_ATOMS: atom_id res chain seq x y z
N MET A 1 -15.91 -8.39 1.25
CA MET A 1 -14.65 -9.02 1.68
C MET A 1 -13.61 -7.91 1.56
N GLY A 2 -12.98 -7.48 2.66
CA GLY A 2 -12.13 -6.27 2.67
C GLY A 2 -10.84 -6.43 1.86
N LEU A 3 -10.25 -5.32 1.38
CA LEU A 3 -9.06 -5.35 0.53
C LEU A 3 -7.88 -6.04 1.20
N ALA A 4 -7.73 -5.86 2.51
CA ALA A 4 -6.69 -6.49 3.32
C ALA A 4 -6.80 -8.02 3.28
N LEU A 5 -8.00 -8.56 3.44
CA LEU A 5 -8.25 -10.01 3.41
C LEU A 5 -8.02 -10.58 2.01
N THR A 6 -8.49 -9.91 0.97
CA THR A 6 -8.25 -10.33 -0.42
C THR A 6 -6.76 -10.30 -0.77
N SER A 7 -6.03 -9.28 -0.31
CA SER A 7 -4.57 -9.20 -0.48
C SER A 7 -3.86 -10.38 0.18
N MET A 8 -4.29 -10.73 1.40
CA MET A 8 -3.77 -11.87 2.14
C MET A 8 -4.07 -13.21 1.47
N GLU A 9 -5.29 -13.40 0.97
CA GLU A 9 -5.71 -14.59 0.24
C GLU A 9 -4.85 -14.81 -1.02
N ILE A 10 -4.60 -13.74 -1.79
CA ILE A 10 -3.72 -13.78 -2.96
C ILE A 10 -2.33 -14.27 -2.57
N ILE A 11 -1.73 -13.72 -1.50
CA ILE A 11 -0.40 -14.15 -1.03
C ILE A 11 -0.40 -15.63 -0.68
N LEU A 12 -1.36 -16.06 0.14
CA LEU A 12 -1.48 -17.45 0.57
C LEU A 12 -1.69 -18.39 -0.60
N GLN A 13 -2.50 -18.01 -1.58
CA GLN A 13 -2.79 -18.83 -2.76
C GLN A 13 -1.54 -19.05 -3.62
N TYR A 14 -0.80 -17.98 -3.92
CA TYR A 14 0.45 -18.09 -4.70
C TYR A 14 1.51 -18.90 -3.95
N ALA A 15 1.76 -18.58 -2.68
CA ALA A 15 2.75 -19.29 -1.88
C ALA A 15 2.39 -20.78 -1.73
N SER A 16 1.11 -21.10 -1.46
CA SER A 16 0.65 -22.48 -1.31
C SER A 16 0.77 -23.29 -2.60
N THR A 17 0.47 -22.67 -3.75
CA THR A 17 0.58 -23.33 -5.07
C THR A 17 2.02 -23.72 -5.37
N VAL A 18 2.97 -22.81 -5.16
CA VAL A 18 4.41 -23.08 -5.35
C VAL A 18 4.91 -24.16 -4.39
N THR A 19 4.51 -24.09 -3.13
CA THR A 19 4.87 -25.07 -2.09
C THR A 19 4.33 -26.46 -2.41
N LEU A 20 3.07 -26.57 -2.82
CA LEU A 20 2.45 -27.84 -3.16
C LEU A 20 3.11 -28.48 -4.37
N PHE A 21 3.38 -27.70 -5.42
CA PHE A 21 4.09 -28.18 -6.60
C PHE A 21 5.49 -28.70 -6.23
N THR A 22 6.23 -27.94 -5.43
CA THR A 22 7.58 -28.35 -4.97
C THR A 22 7.52 -29.62 -4.13
N LEU A 23 6.56 -29.74 -3.22
CA LEU A 23 6.37 -30.94 -2.41
C LEU A 23 6.14 -32.17 -3.30
N VAL A 24 5.26 -32.08 -4.29
CA VAL A 24 4.99 -33.17 -5.25
C VAL A 24 6.27 -33.58 -5.98
N VAL A 25 7.05 -32.61 -6.49
CA VAL A 25 8.32 -32.88 -7.19
C VAL A 25 9.32 -33.60 -6.26
N ILE A 26 9.46 -33.15 -5.01
CA ILE A 26 10.37 -33.77 -4.04
C ILE A 26 9.93 -35.19 -3.70
N LEU A 27 8.62 -35.43 -3.52
CA LEU A 27 8.07 -36.75 -3.22
C LEU A 27 8.27 -37.73 -4.39
N LEU A 28 8.05 -37.28 -5.63
CA LEU A 28 8.34 -38.06 -6.83
C LEU A 28 9.83 -38.39 -6.93
N TRP A 29 10.71 -37.41 -6.74
CA TRP A 29 12.16 -37.64 -6.77
C TRP A 29 12.60 -38.62 -5.68
N ARG A 30 12.06 -38.49 -4.47
CA ARG A 30 12.32 -39.42 -3.36
C ARG A 30 11.85 -40.84 -3.66
N ARG A 31 10.73 -41.01 -4.37
CA ARG A 31 10.21 -42.32 -4.78
C ARG A 31 11.17 -43.04 -5.73
N HIS A 32 11.80 -42.31 -6.64
CA HIS A 32 12.73 -42.87 -7.63
C HIS A 32 14.18 -43.01 -7.13
N THR A 33 14.49 -42.54 -5.92
CA THR A 33 15.86 -42.62 -5.35
C THR A 33 15.94 -43.66 -4.23
N GLU A 34 16.89 -44.60 -4.38
CA GLU A 34 17.23 -45.62 -3.39
C GLU A 34 17.52 -45.00 -2.01
N ARG A 35 17.08 -45.68 -0.94
CA ARG A 35 17.08 -45.16 0.43
C ARG A 35 18.48 -44.74 0.92
N ASP A 36 19.51 -45.45 0.49
CA ASP A 36 20.90 -45.24 0.92
C ASP A 36 21.60 -44.10 0.16
N ARG A 37 21.07 -43.70 -1.00
CA ARG A 37 21.60 -42.59 -1.83
C ARG A 37 20.87 -41.27 -1.61
N ARG A 38 19.98 -41.19 -0.61
CA ARG A 38 19.17 -39.99 -0.38
C ARG A 38 19.97 -38.84 0.20
N ASN A 39 19.94 -37.70 -0.49
CA ASN A 39 20.48 -36.42 -0.03
C ASN A 39 19.65 -35.83 1.14
N ALA A 40 20.20 -34.84 1.84
CA ALA A 40 19.53 -34.20 2.99
C ALA A 40 18.09 -33.72 2.68
N ILE A 41 17.88 -33.14 1.50
CA ILE A 41 16.56 -32.68 1.02
C ILE A 41 15.55 -33.83 0.92
N GLN A 42 15.96 -35.00 0.46
CA GLN A 42 15.09 -36.18 0.34
C GLN A 42 14.86 -36.90 1.68
N ARG A 43 15.72 -36.65 2.68
CA ARG A 43 15.55 -37.14 4.06
C ARG A 43 14.55 -36.28 4.83
N PHE A 44 14.49 -34.98 4.54
CA PHE A 44 13.58 -34.03 5.16
C PHE A 44 12.72 -33.32 4.09
N PRO A 45 11.76 -34.05 3.47
CA PRO A 45 11.02 -33.56 2.31
C PRO A 45 10.13 -32.34 2.59
N LEU A 46 9.92 -31.99 3.86
CA LEU A 46 9.09 -30.85 4.28
C LEU A 46 9.89 -29.54 4.46
N ILE A 47 11.22 -29.61 4.61
CA ILE A 47 12.04 -28.40 4.88
C ILE A 47 12.08 -27.49 3.65
N VAL A 48 12.31 -28.05 2.46
CA VAL A 48 12.42 -27.26 1.23
C VAL A 48 11.09 -26.60 0.84
N PRO A 49 9.93 -27.28 0.86
CA PRO A 49 8.63 -26.64 0.64
C PRO A 49 8.31 -25.54 1.67
N ALA A 50 8.71 -25.71 2.94
CA ALA A 50 8.52 -24.69 3.96
C ALA A 50 9.37 -23.43 3.73
N ILE A 51 10.66 -23.59 3.38
CA ILE A 51 11.52 -22.46 3.00
C ILE A 51 10.97 -21.75 1.77
N LEU A 52 10.56 -22.53 0.75
CA LEU A 52 9.96 -21.96 -0.46
C LEU A 52 8.64 -21.25 -0.19
N PHE A 53 7.82 -21.73 0.74
CA PHE A 53 6.60 -21.03 1.15
C PHE A 53 6.92 -19.62 1.68
N ILE A 54 7.91 -19.53 2.56
CA ILE A 54 8.33 -18.27 3.18
C ILE A 54 8.92 -17.33 2.13
N VAL A 55 9.86 -17.82 1.32
CA VAL A 55 10.48 -17.02 0.24
C VAL A 55 9.44 -16.55 -0.76
N THR A 56 8.53 -17.42 -1.20
CA THR A 56 7.47 -17.07 -2.15
C THR A 56 6.51 -16.07 -1.54
N SER A 57 6.11 -16.22 -0.28
CA SER A 57 5.25 -15.27 0.40
C SER A 57 5.88 -13.87 0.47
N LEU A 58 7.17 -13.80 0.81
CA LEU A 58 7.93 -12.53 0.81
C LEU A 58 8.03 -11.92 -0.59
N LEU A 59 8.26 -12.74 -1.62
CA LEU A 59 8.32 -12.26 -3.01
C LEU A 59 6.95 -11.75 -3.48
N VAL A 60 5.87 -12.48 -3.23
CA VAL A 60 4.51 -12.06 -3.62
C VAL A 60 4.15 -10.77 -2.92
N PHE A 61 4.51 -10.64 -1.64
CA PHE A 61 4.33 -9.42 -0.87
C PHE A 61 5.06 -8.20 -1.48
N SER A 62 6.26 -8.40 -2.03
CA SER A 62 7.06 -7.30 -2.61
C SER A 62 6.74 -6.97 -4.07
N TYR A 63 6.29 -7.95 -4.87
CA TYR A 63 6.24 -7.81 -6.33
C TYR A 63 4.85 -7.97 -6.95
N VAL A 64 3.87 -8.51 -6.22
CA VAL A 64 2.51 -8.66 -6.75
C VAL A 64 1.69 -7.42 -6.38
N PRO A 65 1.00 -6.78 -7.35
CA PRO A 65 0.09 -5.69 -7.04
C PRO A 65 -1.07 -6.24 -6.21
N LEU A 66 -1.14 -5.82 -4.95
CA LEU A 66 -2.21 -6.22 -4.05
C LEU A 66 -3.31 -5.15 -4.06
N PRO A 67 -4.58 -5.50 -3.87
CA PRO A 67 -5.66 -4.52 -3.81
C PRO A 67 -5.37 -3.34 -2.85
N ILE A 68 -4.73 -3.62 -1.71
CA ILE A 68 -4.38 -2.59 -0.71
C ILE A 68 -3.19 -1.70 -1.10
N THR A 69 -2.37 -2.11 -2.09
CA THR A 69 -1.24 -1.29 -2.58
C THR A 69 -1.69 -0.21 -3.56
N ARG A 70 -2.99 -0.13 -3.88
CA ARG A 70 -3.57 0.97 -4.68
C ARG A 70 -3.71 2.29 -3.90
N TYR A 71 -3.38 2.29 -2.61
CA TYR A 71 -3.36 3.51 -1.80
C TYR A 71 -2.15 4.37 -2.16
N HIS A 72 -2.40 5.61 -2.56
CA HIS A 72 -1.38 6.57 -2.96
C HIS A 72 -1.06 7.61 -1.86
N GLY A 73 -1.59 7.44 -0.65
CA GLY A 73 -1.49 8.45 0.42
C GLY A 73 -2.67 9.43 0.42
N PRO A 74 -2.64 10.47 1.26
CA PRO A 74 -3.59 11.57 1.20
C PRO A 74 -3.54 12.24 -0.18
N ASN A 75 -4.66 12.23 -0.91
CA ASN A 75 -4.74 12.86 -2.23
C ASN A 75 -5.11 14.33 -2.07
N GLN A 76 -4.11 15.20 -1.99
CA GLN A 76 -4.30 16.63 -1.84
C GLN A 76 -3.23 17.42 -2.60
N VAL A 77 -3.63 18.54 -3.18
CA VAL A 77 -2.73 19.54 -3.77
C VAL A 77 -3.14 20.91 -3.25
N SER A 78 -2.15 21.69 -2.83
CA SER A 78 -2.36 23.04 -2.33
C SER A 78 -1.43 23.96 -3.10
N GLU A 79 -1.99 24.99 -3.69
CA GLU A 79 -1.23 26.05 -4.34
C GLU A 79 -1.78 27.41 -3.92
N GLY A 80 -0.92 28.43 -3.95
CA GLY A 80 -1.34 29.78 -3.60
C GLY A 80 -0.39 30.81 -4.15
N GLY A 81 -0.91 32.01 -4.41
CA GLY A 81 -0.17 33.04 -5.10
C GLY A 81 -0.84 34.39 -5.06
N GLN A 82 -0.11 35.39 -5.57
CA GLN A 82 -0.58 36.77 -5.76
C GLN A 82 -1.16 37.00 -7.17
N GLU A 83 -0.97 36.03 -8.08
CA GLU A 83 -1.44 36.07 -9.46
C GLU A 83 -2.31 34.85 -9.74
N ASP A 84 -2.86 34.76 -10.95
CA ASP A 84 -3.51 33.55 -11.45
C ASP A 84 -2.52 32.39 -11.52
N PHE A 85 -2.97 31.18 -11.20
CA PHE A 85 -2.12 29.99 -11.20
C PHE A 85 -2.86 28.76 -11.71
N SER A 86 -2.08 27.73 -12.04
CA SER A 86 -2.61 26.44 -12.46
C SER A 86 -2.02 25.32 -11.63
N MET A 87 -2.83 24.32 -11.30
CA MET A 87 -2.39 23.12 -10.58
C MET A 87 -2.90 21.86 -11.27
N THR A 88 -2.15 20.77 -11.16
CA THR A 88 -2.59 19.46 -11.64
C THR A 88 -3.12 18.64 -10.47
N PHE A 89 -4.33 18.10 -10.62
CA PHE A 89 -4.96 17.23 -9.62
C PHE A 89 -5.45 15.94 -10.26
N THR A 90 -5.22 14.80 -9.63
CA THR A 90 -5.70 13.50 -10.14
C THR A 90 -6.78 12.96 -9.20
N VAL A 91 -7.97 12.75 -9.74
CA VAL A 91 -9.08 12.09 -9.06
C VAL A 91 -8.93 10.59 -9.25
N TYR A 92 -8.76 9.85 -8.16
CA TYR A 92 -8.64 8.40 -8.21
C TYR A 92 -10.02 7.73 -8.25
N ASP A 93 -10.08 6.57 -8.88
CA ASP A 93 -11.30 5.76 -8.98
C ASP A 93 -11.79 5.30 -7.59
N LEU A 94 -13.11 5.20 -7.49
CA LEU A 94 -13.92 4.86 -6.31
C LEU A 94 -13.69 3.44 -5.78
N GLN A 95 -12.89 2.65 -6.48
CA GLN A 95 -12.88 1.19 -6.32
C GLN A 95 -12.43 0.66 -4.94
N SER A 96 -12.11 1.52 -3.95
CA SER A 96 -12.26 1.19 -2.51
C SER A 96 -11.62 2.19 -1.53
N ILE A 97 -10.78 3.11 -1.99
CA ILE A 97 -9.83 3.82 -1.11
C ILE A 97 -10.21 5.29 -0.90
N TYR A 98 -10.56 5.96 -1.99
CA TYR A 98 -10.94 7.37 -1.99
C TYR A 98 -12.46 7.52 -2.12
N THR A 99 -12.99 8.63 -1.59
CA THR A 99 -14.39 9.03 -1.75
C THR A 99 -14.62 9.57 -3.16
N ASP A 100 -15.87 9.57 -3.59
CA ASP A 100 -16.37 10.32 -4.75
C ASP A 100 -16.24 11.83 -4.56
N GLU A 101 -16.37 12.29 -3.32
CA GLU A 101 -16.28 13.70 -3.01
C GLU A 101 -14.84 14.23 -3.18
N THR A 102 -14.67 15.12 -4.16
CA THR A 102 -13.52 16.02 -4.23
C THR A 102 -13.89 17.35 -3.59
N ILE A 103 -13.06 17.84 -2.68
CA ILE A 103 -13.27 19.08 -1.95
C ILE A 103 -12.36 20.15 -2.54
N LEU A 104 -12.95 21.23 -3.01
CA LEU A 104 -12.28 22.48 -3.35
C LEU A 104 -12.45 23.46 -2.20
N ARG A 105 -11.34 23.96 -1.67
CA ARG A 105 -11.30 24.91 -0.59
C ARG A 105 -10.44 26.09 -1.01
N ALA A 106 -10.97 27.29 -0.89
CA ALA A 106 -10.25 28.52 -1.13
C ALA A 106 -10.16 29.31 0.17
N SER A 107 -9.02 29.92 0.46
CA SER A 107 -8.83 30.78 1.62
C SER A 107 -8.00 32.01 1.30
N ALA A 108 -8.39 33.13 1.90
CA ALA A 108 -7.71 34.42 1.78
C ALA A 108 -7.80 35.17 3.10
N SER A 109 -6.81 36.02 3.37
CA SER A 109 -6.87 36.95 4.50
C SER A 109 -7.54 38.23 4.01
N LEU A 110 -8.70 38.56 4.59
CA LEU A 110 -9.56 39.65 4.16
C LEU A 110 -9.92 40.56 5.34
N SER A 111 -9.98 41.86 5.08
CA SER A 111 -10.46 42.90 5.99
C SER A 111 -11.94 43.21 5.74
N GLU A 112 -12.58 43.91 6.68
CA GLU A 112 -13.98 44.33 6.53
C GLU A 112 -14.16 45.15 5.23
N GLY A 113 -15.16 44.77 4.42
CA GLY A 113 -15.45 45.40 3.12
C GLY A 113 -14.65 44.80 1.95
N GLU A 114 -13.73 43.88 2.20
CA GLU A 114 -12.99 43.17 1.16
C GLU A 114 -13.67 41.84 0.80
N TYR A 115 -13.67 41.50 -0.49
CA TYR A 115 -14.14 40.21 -0.98
C TYR A 115 -13.29 39.70 -2.14
N VAL A 116 -13.18 38.38 -2.27
CA VAL A 116 -12.46 37.73 -3.36
C VAL A 116 -13.44 36.91 -4.18
N ASN A 117 -13.44 37.13 -5.48
CA ASN A 117 -14.08 36.24 -6.44
C ASN A 117 -13.02 35.28 -6.99
N VAL A 118 -13.21 33.98 -6.80
CA VAL A 118 -12.32 32.93 -7.29
C VAL A 118 -13.07 32.11 -8.34
N VAL A 119 -12.47 31.98 -9.53
CA VAL A 119 -12.98 31.19 -10.64
C VAL A 119 -12.01 30.05 -10.92
N CYS A 120 -12.42 28.83 -10.58
CA CYS A 120 -11.66 27.61 -10.84
C CYS A 120 -12.22 26.89 -12.07
N ARG A 121 -11.40 26.69 -13.10
CA ARG A 121 -11.75 25.98 -14.34
C ARG A 121 -11.01 24.65 -14.41
N PHE A 122 -11.76 23.57 -14.56
CA PHE A 122 -11.23 22.20 -14.58
C PHE A 122 -11.16 21.69 -16.01
N TYR A 123 -9.95 21.38 -16.49
CA TYR A 123 -9.71 20.85 -17.83
C TYR A 123 -9.23 19.40 -17.76
N ALA A 124 -9.82 18.52 -18.57
CA ALA A 124 -9.30 17.17 -18.81
C ALA A 124 -8.97 17.03 -20.29
N ASN A 125 -7.72 16.67 -20.61
CA ASN A 125 -7.22 16.59 -22.00
C ASN A 125 -7.57 17.85 -22.82
N ASP A 126 -7.24 19.03 -22.28
CA ASP A 126 -7.51 20.36 -22.87
C ASP A 126 -9.00 20.70 -23.10
N THR A 127 -9.93 19.88 -22.59
CA THR A 127 -11.37 20.13 -22.67
C THR A 127 -11.87 20.64 -21.33
N LEU A 128 -12.59 21.76 -21.33
CA LEU A 128 -13.23 22.30 -20.12
C LEU A 128 -14.35 21.36 -19.67
N ILE A 129 -14.22 20.82 -18.47
CA ILE A 129 -15.20 19.90 -17.87
C ILE A 129 -16.20 20.69 -17.01
N THR A 130 -15.70 21.53 -16.11
CA THR A 130 -16.54 22.31 -15.21
C THR A 130 -15.87 23.62 -14.79
N THR A 131 -16.68 24.58 -14.35
CA THR A 131 -16.24 25.85 -13.78
C THR A 131 -16.91 26.05 -12.43
N GLN A 132 -16.13 26.42 -11.44
CA GLN A 132 -16.57 26.65 -10.07
C GLN A 132 -16.25 28.08 -9.67
N VAL A 133 -17.20 28.74 -9.05
CA VAL A 133 -17.05 30.11 -8.56
C VAL A 133 -17.18 30.07 -7.05
N LEU A 134 -16.20 30.63 -6.34
CA LEU A 134 -16.20 30.78 -4.90
C LEU A 134 -16.09 32.26 -4.57
N ASP A 135 -17.02 32.76 -3.76
CA ASP A 135 -17.02 34.13 -3.28
C ASP A 135 -16.65 34.12 -1.79
N LEU A 136 -15.48 34.65 -1.47
CA LEU A 136 -15.01 34.80 -0.09
C LEU A 136 -15.31 36.23 0.34
N ASN A 137 -16.10 36.40 1.40
CA ASN A 137 -16.48 37.71 1.91
C ASN A 137 -16.18 37.82 3.40
N ALA A 138 -15.48 38.86 3.82
CA ALA A 138 -15.23 39.13 5.23
C ALA A 138 -16.39 39.91 5.87
N THR A 139 -16.98 39.34 6.91
CA THR A 139 -18.09 39.97 7.65
C THR A 139 -17.66 40.77 8.88
N SER A 140 -16.37 40.75 9.24
CA SER A 140 -15.84 41.39 10.45
C SER A 140 -14.33 41.63 10.31
N GLU A 141 -13.66 42.00 11.41
CA GLU A 141 -12.21 42.24 11.54
C GLU A 141 -11.31 41.32 10.67
N PRO A 142 -10.09 41.78 10.31
CA PRO A 142 -9.16 41.03 9.47
C PRO A 142 -9.03 39.57 9.90
N SER A 143 -9.49 38.67 9.05
CA SER A 143 -9.54 37.24 9.35
C SER A 143 -9.26 36.41 8.09
N ASN A 144 -8.84 35.16 8.30
CA ASN A 144 -8.78 34.19 7.23
C ASN A 144 -10.21 33.72 6.95
N VAL A 145 -10.72 34.12 5.80
CA VAL A 145 -11.99 33.64 5.26
C VAL A 145 -11.70 32.39 4.44
N GLU A 146 -12.55 31.38 4.60
CA GLU A 146 -12.45 30.12 3.89
C GLU A 146 -13.83 29.75 3.35
N GLU A 147 -13.88 29.35 2.08
CA GLU A 147 -15.08 28.81 1.43
C GLU A 147 -14.76 27.42 0.88
N GLN A 148 -15.70 26.49 1.03
CA GLN A 148 -15.56 25.11 0.60
C GLN A 148 -16.69 24.71 -0.35
N ARG A 149 -16.34 23.98 -1.41
CA ARG A 149 -17.27 23.36 -2.35
C ARG A 149 -16.93 21.89 -2.58
N THR A 150 -17.95 21.05 -2.57
CA THR A 150 -17.83 19.65 -2.99
C THR A 150 -18.05 19.59 -4.50
N LEU A 151 -17.15 18.86 -5.18
CA LEU A 151 -17.12 18.68 -6.62
C LEU A 151 -17.40 17.22 -6.94
N ASP A 152 -18.23 17.01 -7.95
CA ASP A 152 -18.47 15.71 -8.58
C ASP A 152 -17.62 15.65 -9.85
N LEU A 153 -16.46 14.98 -9.76
CA LEU A 153 -15.50 14.83 -10.85
C LEU A 153 -15.30 13.34 -11.12
N ASP A 154 -15.33 12.96 -12.39
CA ASP A 154 -14.99 11.60 -12.80
C ASP A 154 -13.52 11.27 -12.50
N PRO A 155 -13.14 9.98 -12.35
CA PRO A 155 -11.73 9.60 -12.20
C PRO A 155 -10.88 10.03 -13.40
N GLY A 156 -9.78 10.75 -13.14
CA GLY A 156 -8.92 11.29 -14.19
C GLY A 156 -7.94 12.35 -13.69
N THR A 157 -7.04 12.78 -14.57
CA THR A 157 -6.12 13.90 -14.28
C THR A 157 -6.66 15.19 -14.86
N TYR A 158 -6.75 16.21 -14.02
CA TYR A 158 -7.29 17.53 -14.33
C TYR A 158 -6.19 18.58 -14.23
N ASN A 159 -6.15 19.48 -15.21
CA ASN A 159 -5.46 20.76 -15.09
C ASN A 159 -6.47 21.80 -14.62
N VAL A 160 -6.22 22.37 -13.45
CA VAL A 160 -7.11 23.34 -12.80
C VAL A 160 -6.49 24.71 -12.94
N VAL A 161 -7.16 25.60 -13.66
CA VAL A 161 -6.77 27.00 -13.82
C VAL A 161 -7.58 27.82 -12.83
N VAL A 162 -6.89 28.52 -11.93
CA VAL A 162 -7.46 29.38 -10.91
C VAL A 162 -7.23 30.82 -11.32
N ASN A 163 -8.33 31.54 -11.57
CA ASN A 163 -8.33 32.97 -11.76
C ASN A 163 -9.01 33.62 -10.55
N TRP A 164 -8.46 34.70 -10.03
CA TRP A 164 -9.09 35.36 -8.90
C TRP A 164 -8.91 36.87 -8.93
N THR A 165 -9.81 37.58 -8.26
CA THR A 165 -9.77 39.03 -8.17
C THR A 165 -10.20 39.44 -6.77
N LEU A 166 -9.33 40.17 -6.07
CA LEU A 166 -9.66 40.84 -4.81
C LEU A 166 -10.34 42.17 -5.12
N TYR A 167 -11.42 42.45 -4.41
CA TYR A 167 -12.14 43.70 -4.45
C TYR A 167 -12.04 44.37 -3.08
N VAL A 168 -11.74 45.66 -3.10
CA VAL A 168 -11.74 46.55 -1.93
C VAL A 168 -12.67 47.71 -2.27
N ASP A 169 -13.74 47.88 -1.50
CA ASP A 169 -14.77 48.90 -1.77
C ASP A 169 -15.31 48.83 -3.22
N ASP A 170 -15.56 47.61 -3.72
CA ASP A 170 -16.02 47.30 -5.08
C ASP A 170 -15.04 47.60 -6.23
N GLU A 171 -13.80 48.00 -5.93
CA GLU A 171 -12.75 48.21 -6.92
C GLU A 171 -11.75 47.04 -6.91
N PRO A 172 -11.36 46.50 -8.09
CA PRO A 172 -10.40 45.41 -8.15
C PRO A 172 -8.98 45.91 -7.80
N VAL A 173 -8.27 45.15 -6.98
CA VAL A 173 -6.88 45.44 -6.58
C VAL A 173 -5.93 44.32 -6.98
N GLU A 174 -4.69 44.66 -7.30
CA GLU A 174 -3.66 43.73 -7.78
C GLU A 174 -2.81 43.08 -6.66
N TYR A 175 -3.08 43.42 -5.39
CA TYR A 175 -2.39 42.83 -4.26
C TYR A 175 -3.31 41.86 -3.52
N GLY A 176 -2.73 40.82 -2.93
CA GLY A 176 -3.46 39.84 -2.13
C GLY A 176 -2.75 38.50 -2.14
N TYR A 177 -3.28 37.56 -1.38
CA TYR A 177 -2.80 36.18 -1.40
C TYR A 177 -4.00 35.26 -1.29
N LEU A 178 -4.17 34.41 -2.31
CA LEU A 178 -5.16 33.35 -2.32
C LEU A 178 -4.44 32.00 -2.16
N ALA A 179 -4.95 31.15 -1.26
CA ALA A 179 -4.59 29.74 -1.21
C ALA A 179 -5.79 28.90 -1.67
N VAL A 180 -5.53 27.92 -2.52
CA VAL A 180 -6.51 26.93 -2.96
C VAL A 180 -5.99 25.54 -2.66
N LEU A 181 -6.83 24.74 -2.01
CA LEU A 181 -6.62 23.33 -1.70
C LEU A 181 -7.66 22.50 -2.45
N LEU A 182 -7.20 21.54 -3.22
CA LEU A 182 -8.01 20.45 -3.74
C LEU A 182 -7.64 19.18 -2.99
N SER A 183 -8.65 18.47 -2.47
CA SER A 183 -8.43 17.21 -1.78
C SER A 183 -9.52 16.20 -2.10
N GLN A 184 -9.14 14.92 -2.13
CA GLN A 184 -10.07 13.80 -2.20
C GLN A 184 -9.91 13.00 -0.92
N THR A 185 -10.98 12.88 -0.14
CA THR A 185 -10.92 12.24 1.17
C THR A 185 -10.80 10.72 0.99
N THR A 186 -10.11 10.05 1.91
CA THR A 186 -10.13 8.58 1.96
C THR A 186 -11.41 8.09 2.63
N GLN A 187 -11.95 6.95 2.18
CA GLN A 187 -13.12 6.36 2.84
C GLN A 187 -12.78 6.07 4.32
N PRO A 188 -13.66 6.41 5.29
CA PRO A 188 -13.40 6.17 6.71
C PRO A 188 -13.11 4.71 7.05
N SER A 189 -13.72 3.78 6.32
CA SER A 189 -13.50 2.33 6.43
C SER A 189 -12.08 1.91 6.03
N PHE A 190 -11.41 2.65 5.15
CA PHE A 190 -10.09 2.29 4.64
C PHE A 190 -9.00 2.35 5.73
N ALA A 191 -9.13 3.27 6.69
CA ALA A 191 -8.21 3.33 7.83
C ALA A 191 -8.21 2.02 8.62
N GLN A 192 -9.38 1.41 8.82
CA GLN A 192 -9.50 0.11 9.46
C GLN A 192 -8.84 -0.99 8.62
N GLU A 193 -9.05 -0.99 7.30
CA GLU A 193 -8.41 -1.97 6.41
C GLU A 193 -6.88 -1.88 6.42
N LEU A 194 -6.30 -0.67 6.50
CA LEU A 194 -4.87 -0.47 6.65
C LEU A 194 -4.32 -1.05 7.97
N VAL A 195 -5.05 -0.89 9.07
CA VAL A 195 -4.68 -1.44 10.38
C VAL A 195 -4.75 -2.97 10.36
N GLU A 196 -5.83 -3.53 9.79
CA GLU A 196 -6.00 -4.97 9.63
C GLU A 196 -4.87 -5.56 8.76
N TRP A 197 -4.54 -4.90 7.65
CA TRP A 197 -3.44 -5.27 6.79
C TRP A 197 -2.11 -5.30 7.52
N SER A 198 -1.73 -4.20 8.19
CA SER A 198 -0.50 -4.12 9.00
C SER A 198 -0.43 -5.24 10.04
N THR A 199 -1.57 -5.56 10.68
CA THR A 199 -1.68 -6.65 11.63
C THR A 199 -1.45 -8.02 10.97
N TYR A 200 -2.03 -8.27 9.79
CA TYR A 200 -1.79 -9.50 9.04
C TYR A 200 -0.32 -9.65 8.63
N GLN A 201 0.32 -8.57 8.16
CA GLN A 201 1.74 -8.59 7.85
C GLN A 201 2.58 -8.96 9.06
N PHE A 202 2.31 -8.32 10.20
CA PHE A 202 3.04 -8.56 11.45
C PHE A 202 2.88 -10.01 11.91
N MET A 203 1.64 -10.53 11.92
CA MET A 203 1.36 -11.92 12.29
C MET A 203 2.03 -12.92 11.36
N MET A 204 2.04 -12.66 10.05
CA MET A 204 2.73 -13.49 9.07
C MET A 204 4.25 -13.46 9.24
N ASN A 205 4.83 -12.28 9.51
CA ASN A 205 6.26 -12.16 9.77
C ASN A 205 6.68 -12.91 11.04
N ILE A 206 5.90 -12.82 12.12
CA ILE A 206 6.12 -13.62 13.34
C ILE A 206 6.02 -15.11 13.01
N LEU A 207 4.98 -15.53 12.30
CA LEU A 207 4.79 -16.92 11.92
C LEU A 207 5.99 -17.45 11.11
N PHE A 208 6.45 -16.69 10.11
CA PHE A 208 7.62 -17.04 9.31
C PHE A 208 8.88 -17.11 10.16
N PHE A 209 9.09 -16.18 11.07
CA PHE A 209 10.23 -16.19 11.98
C PHE A 209 10.23 -17.43 12.88
N VAL A 210 9.09 -17.77 13.48
CA VAL A 210 8.94 -18.97 14.32
C VAL A 210 9.16 -20.25 13.49
N LEU A 211 8.62 -20.31 12.27
CA LEU A 211 8.81 -21.46 11.37
C LEU A 211 10.27 -21.62 10.94
N LEU A 212 11.00 -20.52 10.69
CA LEU A 212 12.43 -20.55 10.39
C LEU A 212 13.24 -21.08 11.57
N ILE A 213 13.02 -20.57 12.78
CA ILE A 213 13.71 -21.05 13.99
C ILE A 213 13.38 -22.51 14.26
N GLY A 214 12.09 -22.87 14.22
CA GLY A 214 11.63 -24.25 14.40
C GLY A 214 12.27 -25.20 13.39
N GLY A 215 12.34 -24.78 12.12
CA GLY A 215 13.02 -25.51 11.05
C GLY A 215 14.52 -25.70 11.30
N LEU A 216 15.22 -24.66 11.78
CA LEU A 216 16.64 -24.74 12.13
C LEU A 216 16.91 -25.67 13.33
N CYS A 217 15.99 -25.72 14.29
CA CYS A 217 16.07 -26.63 15.43
C CYS A 217 15.85 -28.11 15.04
N ILE A 218 15.17 -28.41 13.94
CA ILE A 218 14.96 -29.77 13.42
C ILE A 218 16.24 -30.23 12.70
N GLY A 219 17.21 -30.72 13.47
CA GLY A 219 18.46 -31.26 12.92
C GLY A 219 19.61 -31.34 13.91
N THR A 220 19.53 -30.58 15.00
CA THR A 220 20.56 -30.57 16.07
C THR A 220 20.48 -31.79 16.99
N SER A 221 19.34 -32.51 17.00
CA SER A 221 19.09 -33.62 17.93
C SER A 221 19.31 -35.02 17.35
N ALA A 222 19.99 -35.20 16.22
CA ALA A 222 20.34 -36.55 15.77
C ALA A 222 21.52 -37.08 16.62
N PRO A 223 21.32 -38.05 17.54
CA PRO A 223 22.45 -38.68 18.20
C PRO A 223 23.28 -39.38 17.11
N ARG A 224 24.54 -38.97 16.96
CA ARG A 224 25.54 -39.73 16.21
C ARG A 224 25.75 -41.06 16.94
N TYR A 225 24.91 -42.06 16.68
CA TYR A 225 25.25 -43.46 16.93
C TYR A 225 26.28 -43.88 15.87
N ARG A 226 27.50 -43.34 16.02
CA ARG A 226 28.66 -43.71 15.22
C ARG A 226 29.21 -45.01 15.81
N THR A 227 28.72 -46.14 15.28
CA THR A 227 29.47 -47.40 15.15
C THR A 227 30.19 -47.91 16.40
N THR A 228 29.47 -48.60 17.29
CA THR A 228 30.07 -49.60 18.21
C THR A 228 30.31 -50.96 17.52
N ARG A 229 30.05 -51.08 16.22
CA ARG A 229 30.21 -52.35 15.48
C ARG A 229 31.63 -52.64 14.99
N LYS A 230 32.60 -51.74 15.21
CA LYS A 230 34.02 -52.00 14.93
C LYS A 230 34.78 -52.63 16.11
N VAL A 231 34.31 -52.41 17.34
CA VAL A 231 35.01 -52.94 18.53
C VAL A 231 34.80 -54.46 18.66
N GLU A 232 33.66 -55.00 18.26
CA GLU A 232 33.38 -56.44 18.36
C GLU A 232 34.20 -57.30 17.36
N ASN A 233 34.61 -56.72 16.23
CA ASN A 233 35.49 -57.42 15.28
C ASN A 233 36.98 -57.30 15.63
N GLU A 234 37.40 -56.26 16.37
CA GLU A 234 38.76 -56.22 16.90
C GLU A 234 38.97 -57.22 18.04
N PHE A 235 37.98 -57.44 18.91
CA PHE A 235 38.12 -58.43 20.00
C PHE A 235 38.17 -59.88 19.51
N ARG A 236 37.53 -60.23 18.39
CA ARG A 236 37.64 -61.59 17.81
C ARG A 236 38.97 -61.89 17.12
N THR A 237 39.81 -60.88 16.88
CA THR A 237 41.10 -61.08 16.19
C THR A 237 42.25 -61.36 17.17
N TYR A 238 42.00 -61.29 18.49
CA TYR A 238 42.99 -61.57 19.53
C TYR A 238 42.76 -62.91 20.26
N GLU A 239 41.79 -63.73 19.83
CA GLU A 239 41.50 -65.06 20.40
C GLU A 239 41.85 -66.24 19.48
N GLN A 240 42.76 -66.06 18.50
CA GLN A 240 43.33 -67.16 17.71
C GLN A 240 44.83 -67.28 17.87
#